data_AF-A0A9K3D129-F1
#
_entry.id   AF-A0A9K3D129-F1
#
_cell.length_a   1.000
_cell.length_b   1.000
_cell.length_c   1.000
_cell.angle_alpha   90.00
_cell.angle_beta   90.00
_cell.angle_gamma   90.00
#
_symmetry.space_group_name_H-M   'P 1'
#
loop_
_entity.id
_entity.type
_entity.pdbx_description
1 polymer ?
#
loop_
_entity_poly.entity_id
_entity_poly.type
_entity_poly.pdbx_seq_one_letter_code
_entity_poly.pdbx_strand_id
1 'polypeptide(L)' 'GEAEADSLCDFSFHIFLLPPFLRHLQKLVDMGYPSFKIYTVYNGLKIDATKSISQCMESIANAKGMAMVHSIS' A
#
# COMPACT_ATOMS: atom_id res chain seq x y z
N GLY A 1 12.89 -10.70 -5.23
CA GLY A 1 11.94 -10.17 -6.21
C GLY A 1 12.63 -10.22 -7.53
N GLU A 2 12.23 -11.17 -8.37
CA GLU A 2 12.74 -11.22 -9.74
C GLU A 2 11.92 -10.21 -10.54
N ALA A 3 12.62 -9.34 -11.26
CA ALA A 3 12.00 -8.50 -12.26
C ALA A 3 11.26 -9.40 -13.26
N GLU A 4 10.07 -9.03 -13.74
CA GLU A 4 9.49 -9.68 -14.92
C GLU A 4 10.56 -9.66 -16.02
N ALA A 5 10.88 -10.83 -16.57
CA ALA A 5 12.07 -11.07 -17.38
C ALA A 5 12.17 -10.21 -18.65
N ASP A 6 11.12 -9.44 -18.97
CA ASP A 6 10.97 -8.63 -20.17
C ASP A 6 10.98 -7.10 -19.92
N SER A 7 11.30 -6.63 -18.70
CA SER A 7 11.38 -5.17 -18.50
C SER A 7 12.57 -4.59 -19.27
N LEU A 8 12.30 -3.60 -20.13
CA LEU A 8 13.33 -2.89 -20.88
C LEU A 8 14.04 -1.80 -20.06
N CYS A 9 13.54 -1.50 -18.85
CA CYS A 9 14.09 -0.49 -17.95
C CYS A 9 13.77 -0.82 -16.49
N ASP A 10 14.48 -0.15 -15.57
CA ASP A 10 14.27 -0.30 -14.13
C ASP A 10 12.85 0.10 -13.73
N PHE A 11 12.26 -0.70 -12.83
CA PHE A 11 10.93 -0.46 -12.30
C PHE A 11 10.85 -0.79 -10.82
N SER A 12 9.77 -0.33 -10.20
CA SER A 12 9.43 -0.62 -8.81
C SER A 12 7.92 -0.76 -8.67
N PHE A 13 7.46 -1.27 -7.54
CA PHE A 13 6.06 -1.53 -7.29
C PHE A 13 5.53 -0.75 -6.09
N HIS A 14 4.29 -0.31 -6.24
CA HIS A 14 3.47 0.18 -5.15
C HIS A 14 2.50 -0.92 -4.73
N ILE A 15 2.46 -1.25 -3.44
CA ILE A 15 1.63 -2.34 -2.95
C ILE A 15 0.23 -1.82 -2.64
N PHE A 16 -0.79 -2.45 -3.21
CA PHE A 16 -2.17 -2.17 -2.81
C PHE A 16 -2.44 -2.75 -1.41
N LEU A 17 -2.89 -1.89 -0.49
CA LEU A 17 -3.07 -2.26 0.90
C LEU A 17 -4.50 -2.70 1.18
N LEU A 18 -4.70 -3.98 1.47
CA LEU A 18 -5.96 -4.49 2.04
C LEU A 18 -5.84 -4.60 3.57
N PRO A 19 -6.93 -4.38 4.33
CA PRO A 19 -6.90 -4.36 5.79
C PRO A 19 -6.25 -5.57 6.49
N PRO A 20 -6.34 -6.83 5.98
CA PRO A 20 -5.65 -7.96 6.58
C PRO A 20 -4.11 -7.88 6.55
N PHE A 21 -3.53 -7.05 5.66
CA PHE A 21 -2.08 -6.97 5.44
C PHE A 21 -1.39 -5.87 6.22
N LEU A 22 -2.11 -5.07 7.01
CA LEU A 22 -1.52 -4.02 7.87
C LEU A 22 -0.43 -4.58 8.81
N ARG A 23 -0.59 -5.81 9.30
CA ARG A 23 0.39 -6.50 10.16
C ARG A 23 1.71 -6.85 9.46
N HIS A 24 1.77 -6.75 8.13
CA HIS A 24 2.95 -7.11 7.33
C HIS A 24 3.71 -5.88 6.80
N LEU A 25 3.26 -4.66 7.14
CA LEU A 25 3.84 -3.43 6.61
C LEU A 25 5.34 -3.33 6.85
N GLN A 26 5.82 -3.56 8.08
CA GLN A 26 7.25 -3.48 8.37
C GLN A 26 8.07 -4.43 7.48
N LYS A 27 7.62 -5.68 7.35
CA LYS A 27 8.27 -6.67 6.48
C LYS A 27 8.29 -6.23 5.02
N LEU A 28 7.21 -5.63 4.52
CA LEU A 28 7.14 -5.13 3.14
C LEU A 28 8.11 -3.96 2.91
N VAL A 29 8.21 -3.05 3.88
CA VAL A 29 9.18 -1.94 3.84
C VAL A 29 10.61 -2.48 3.83
N ASP A 30 10.93 -3.43 4.72
CA ASP A 30 12.25 -4.06 4.81
C ASP A 30 12.62 -4.85 3.52
N MET A 31 11.61 -5.31 2.76
CA MET A 31 11.76 -5.97 1.46
C MET A 31 11.92 -4.99 0.29
N GLY A 32 11.95 -3.67 0.53
CA GLY A 32 12.10 -2.66 -0.51
C GLY A 32 10.78 -2.17 -1.11
N TYR A 33 9.64 -2.40 -0.47
CA TYR A 33 8.33 -1.92 -0.89
C TYR A 33 7.78 -0.85 0.08
N PRO A 34 8.31 0.38 0.07
CA PRO A 34 7.97 1.39 1.09
C PRO A 34 6.65 2.11 0.83
N SER A 35 6.02 1.94 -0.32
CA SER A 35 4.88 2.77 -0.77
C SER A 35 3.61 1.95 -0.97
N PHE A 36 2.50 2.44 -0.39
CA PHE A 36 1.24 1.71 -0.29
C PHE A 36 0.06 2.50 -0.88
N LYS A 37 -0.67 1.90 -1.82
CA LYS A 37 -1.83 2.50 -2.47
C LYS A 37 -3.10 2.21 -1.66
N ILE A 38 -3.88 3.25 -1.37
CA ILE A 38 -5.16 3.21 -0.68
C ILE A 38 -6.24 3.72 -1.63
N TYR A 39 -7.32 2.94 -1.82
CA TYR A 39 -8.50 3.38 -2.56
C TYR A 39 -9.64 3.74 -1.61
N THR A 40 -10.30 4.86 -1.84
CA THR A 40 -11.46 5.29 -1.05
C THR A 40 -12.79 5.14 -1.79
N VAL A 41 -12.75 4.77 -3.07
CA VAL A 41 -13.88 4.97 -3.99
C VAL A 41 -14.40 3.71 -4.68
N TYR A 42 -13.55 2.70 -4.90
CA TYR A 42 -13.93 1.50 -5.64
C TYR A 42 -14.62 0.49 -4.73
N ASN A 43 -15.87 0.13 -5.00
CA ASN A 43 -16.56 -0.93 -4.26
C ASN A 43 -15.79 -2.26 -4.39
N GLY A 44 -15.54 -2.93 -3.26
CA GLY A 44 -14.72 -4.15 -3.20
C GLY A 44 -13.21 -3.94 -3.00
N LEU A 45 -12.69 -2.74 -3.29
CA LEU A 45 -11.28 -2.36 -3.06
C LEU A 45 -11.13 -1.20 -2.06
N LYS A 46 -12.21 -0.47 -1.79
CA LYS A 46 -12.21 0.60 -0.81
C LYS A 46 -11.96 0.02 0.58
N ILE A 47 -11.14 0.71 1.35
CA ILE A 47 -11.03 0.42 2.78
C ILE A 47 -12.43 0.63 3.38
N ASP A 48 -12.96 -0.41 4.03
CA ASP A 48 -14.26 -0.34 4.69
C ASP A 48 -14.25 0.77 5.73
N ALA A 49 -15.33 1.56 5.77
CA ALA A 49 -15.47 2.75 6.62
C ALA A 49 -15.33 2.43 8.12
N THR A 50 -15.48 1.16 8.50
CA THR A 50 -15.30 0.64 9.86
C THR A 50 -13.83 0.60 10.32
N LYS A 51 -12.86 0.59 9.39
CA LYS A 51 -11.44 0.80 9.68
C LYS A 51 -11.06 2.18 9.17
N SER A 52 -10.81 3.10 10.10
CA SER A 52 -10.52 4.47 9.71
C SER A 52 -9.28 4.50 8.83
N ILE A 53 -9.34 5.26 7.73
CA ILE A 53 -8.16 5.58 6.91
C ILE A 53 -7.00 6.00 7.82
N SER A 54 -7.30 6.70 8.93
CA SER A 54 -6.35 7.07 9.98
C SER A 54 -5.54 5.89 10.53
N GLN A 55 -6.15 4.74 10.84
CA GLN A 55 -5.42 3.55 11.31
C GLN A 55 -4.46 3.00 10.25
N CYS A 56 -4.86 3.07 8.98
CA CYS A 56 -3.99 2.67 7.88
C CYS A 56 -2.81 3.63 7.73
N MET A 57 -3.08 4.93 7.79
CA MET A 57 -2.05 5.98 7.74
C MET A 57 -1.06 5.85 8.91
N GLU A 58 -1.57 5.65 10.13
CA GLU A 58 -0.76 5.42 11.33
C GLU A 58 0.13 4.18 11.20
N SER A 59 -0.45 3.07 10.74
CA SER A 59 0.29 1.81 10.56
C SER A 59 1.39 1.96 9.51
N ILE A 60 1.12 2.67 8.40
CA ILE A 60 2.11 2.95 7.36
C ILE A 60 3.21 3.87 7.90
N ALA A 61 2.85 4.91 8.65
CA ALA A 61 3.81 5.84 9.23
C ALA A 61 4.74 5.15 10.25
N ASN A 62 4.18 4.28 11.10
CA ASN A 62 4.95 3.48 12.05
C ASN A 62 5.95 2.53 11.36
N ALA A 63 5.60 2.03 10.17
CA ALA A 63 6.49 1.23 9.35
C ALA A 63 7.50 2.07 8.53
N LYS A 64 7.48 3.40 8.64
CA LYS A 64 8.26 4.35 7.81
C LYS A 64 7.95 4.24 6.30
N GLY A 65 6.71 3.86 5.97
CA GLY A 65 6.23 3.81 4.60
C GLY A 65 5.60 5.12 4.13
N MET A 66 5.21 5.14 2.86
CA MET A 66 4.49 6.24 2.20
C MET A 66 3.08 5.79 1.81
N ALA A 67 2.08 6.54 2.25
CA ALA A 67 0.70 6.31 1.85
C ALA A 67 0.35 7.11 0.59
N MET A 68 -0.25 6.45 -0.40
CA MET A 68 -0.78 7.09 -1.61
C MET A 68 -2.28 6.89 -1.69
N VAL A 69 -3.03 7.96 -1.55
CA VAL A 69 -4.49 7.90 -1.56
C VAL A 69 -5.00 8.18 -2.98
N HIS A 70 -5.87 7.31 -3.48
CA HIS A 70 -6.73 7.60 -4.62
C HIS A 70 -8.06 8.10 -4.08
N SER A 71 -8.33 9.39 -4.27
CA SER A 71 -9.59 10.05 -3.93
C SER A 71 -10.22 10.63 -5.20
N ILE A 72 -11.54 10.61 -5.27
CA ILE A 72 -12.30 11.37 -6.27
C ILE A 72 -12.78 12.65 -5.60
N SER A 73 -12.66 13.80 -6.27
CA SER A 73 -13.18 15.10 -5.82
C SER A 73 -14.69 15.20 -5.99
#